data_AF-A0A8S3SJN2-F1
#
_entry.id   AF-A0A8S3SJN2-F1
#
_cell.length_a   1.000
_cell.length_b   1.000
_cell.length_c   1.000
_cell.angle_alpha   90.00
_cell.angle_beta   90.00
_cell.angle_gamma   90.00
#
_symmetry.space_group_name_H-M   'P 1'
#
loop_
_entity.id
_entity.type
_entity.pdbx_description
1 polymer ?
#
loop_
_entity_poly.entity_id
_entity_poly.type
_entity_poly.pdbx_seq_one_letter_code
_entity_poly.pdbx_strand_id
1 'polypeptide(L)'
;MLSLFRNIADNHESVERSIAQRQLALKTRDSESWFIQIIKLTEMYELPSPIEVLDLVPEKHIWKKLVYNAVNDYWKNILILEARTKVSMKMLNVDNFKVGVVHNIWESSGSELLSVKRACVKAKIISGTYTLQADRAKFNGNRTSSLCPLCFKQSEDLMHFLIKCNSLEGVRRKFIMLLRNLLNDKINALLVDDLFNFEDNLLQLIVDCTKFQFLKQLWTTIERLSSSLCFGLHQKRTSLLL
;
A
#
# COMPACT_ATOMS: atom_id res chain seq x y z
N MET A 1 -0.38 -24.44 -11.12
CA MET A 1 -1.58 -25.04 -11.73
C MET A 1 -1.69 -24.70 -13.22
N LEU A 2 -1.90 -23.42 -13.57
CA LEU A 2 -2.06 -22.96 -14.96
C LEU A 2 -0.86 -23.27 -15.88
N SER A 3 0.38 -23.25 -15.36
CA SER A 3 1.57 -23.64 -16.13
C SER A 3 1.57 -25.12 -16.52
N LEU A 4 1.08 -25.99 -15.62
CA LEU A 4 0.97 -27.43 -15.90
C LEU A 4 -0.13 -27.68 -16.94
N PHE A 5 -1.27 -27.00 -16.81
CA PHE A 5 -2.36 -27.08 -17.79
C PHE A 5 -1.90 -26.67 -19.20
N ARG A 6 -1.13 -25.59 -19.33
CA ARG A 6 -0.56 -25.19 -20.62
C ARG A 6 0.37 -26.26 -21.19
N ASN A 7 1.17 -26.94 -20.37
CA ASN A 7 2.04 -28.02 -20.86
C ASN A 7 1.23 -29.22 -21.37
N ILE A 8 0.10 -29.54 -20.72
CA ILE A 8 -0.84 -30.56 -21.22
C ILE A 8 -1.43 -30.10 -22.55
N ALA A 9 -1.81 -28.83 -22.67
CA ALA A 9 -2.35 -28.28 -23.91
C ALA A 9 -1.32 -28.33 -25.06
N ASP A 10 -0.05 -28.02 -24.81
CA ASP A 10 1.00 -27.98 -25.84
C ASP A 10 1.26 -29.34 -26.53
N ASN A 11 0.96 -30.45 -25.87
CA ASN A 11 1.20 -31.79 -26.41
C ASN A 11 -0.07 -32.39 -27.03
N HIS A 12 -0.28 -32.10 -28.32
CA HIS A 12 -1.50 -32.43 -29.07
C HIS A 12 -1.86 -33.92 -29.08
N GLU A 13 -0.86 -34.81 -29.09
CA GLU A 13 -1.05 -36.27 -29.18
C GLU A 13 -1.04 -36.97 -27.81
N SER A 14 -0.91 -36.21 -26.72
CA SER A 14 -0.81 -36.78 -25.38
C SER A 14 -2.14 -37.35 -24.87
N VAL A 15 -2.03 -38.45 -24.12
CA VAL A 15 -3.17 -39.03 -23.39
C VAL A 15 -3.70 -38.03 -22.37
N GLU A 16 -2.81 -37.24 -21.76
CA GLU A 16 -3.12 -36.18 -20.81
C GLU A 16 -4.04 -35.10 -21.41
N ARG A 17 -3.80 -34.69 -22.66
CA ARG A 17 -4.64 -33.71 -23.36
C ARG A 17 -6.03 -34.27 -23.64
N SER A 18 -6.10 -35.53 -24.08
CA SER A 18 -7.39 -36.23 -24.30
C SER A 18 -8.19 -36.37 -23.01
N ILE A 19 -7.52 -36.70 -21.90
CA ILE A 19 -8.12 -36.72 -20.56
C ILE A 19 -8.60 -35.32 -20.19
N ALA A 20 -7.80 -34.28 -20.42
CA ALA A 20 -8.17 -32.90 -20.12
C ALA A 20 -9.46 -32.48 -20.83
N GLN A 21 -9.54 -32.70 -22.15
CA GLN A 21 -10.75 -32.42 -22.95
C GLN A 21 -11.97 -33.15 -22.40
N ARG A 22 -11.86 -34.45 -22.14
CA ARG A 22 -12.96 -35.26 -21.57
C ARG A 22 -13.38 -34.77 -20.19
N GLN A 23 -12.43 -34.45 -19.32
CA GLN A 23 -12.74 -33.99 -17.96
C GLN A 23 -13.40 -32.62 -17.96
N LEU A 24 -12.96 -31.70 -18.83
CA LEU A 24 -13.59 -30.39 -19.00
C LEU A 24 -15.02 -30.49 -19.55
N ALA A 25 -15.30 -31.49 -20.40
CA ALA A 25 -16.63 -31.71 -20.96
C ALA A 25 -17.62 -32.40 -20.01
N LEU A 26 -17.14 -33.31 -19.13
CA LEU A 26 -18.01 -34.15 -18.30
C LEU A 26 -18.22 -33.65 -16.87
N LYS A 27 -17.27 -32.90 -16.32
CA LYS A 27 -17.32 -32.52 -14.89
C LYS A 27 -18.23 -31.32 -14.67
N THR A 28 -19.05 -31.39 -13.62
CA THR A 28 -19.89 -30.28 -13.18
C THR A 28 -19.08 -29.27 -12.36
N ARG A 29 -19.56 -28.02 -12.26
CA ARG A 29 -18.89 -26.91 -11.54
C ARG A 29 -18.66 -27.19 -10.04
N ASP A 30 -19.45 -28.08 -9.46
CA ASP A 30 -19.35 -28.47 -8.04
C ASP A 30 -18.33 -29.58 -7.79
N SER A 31 -17.76 -30.18 -8.83
CA SER A 31 -16.73 -31.21 -8.66
C SER A 31 -15.43 -30.62 -8.10
N GLU A 32 -14.80 -31.35 -7.18
CA GLU A 32 -13.46 -31.03 -6.64
C GLU A 32 -12.30 -31.35 -7.60
N SER A 33 -12.60 -31.73 -8.85
CA SER A 33 -11.62 -32.04 -9.88
C SER A 33 -10.64 -30.89 -10.13
N TRP A 34 -9.38 -31.23 -10.37
CA TRP A 34 -8.33 -30.28 -10.76
C TRP A 34 -8.71 -29.44 -11.99
N PHE A 35 -9.42 -30.03 -12.96
CA PHE A 35 -9.87 -29.30 -14.16
C PHE A 35 -10.94 -28.26 -13.86
N ILE A 36 -11.81 -28.53 -12.88
CA ILE A 36 -12.78 -27.54 -12.41
C ILE A 36 -12.07 -26.40 -11.66
N GLN A 37 -11.00 -26.70 -10.90
CA GLN A 37 -10.18 -25.65 -10.30
C GLN A 37 -9.50 -24.78 -11.35
N ILE A 38 -9.03 -25.37 -12.46
CA ILE A 38 -8.49 -24.62 -13.60
C ILE A 38 -9.56 -23.70 -14.20
N ILE A 39 -10.79 -24.18 -14.43
CA ILE A 39 -11.91 -23.34 -14.90
C ILE A 39 -12.14 -22.17 -13.94
N LYS A 40 -12.25 -22.44 -12.63
CA LYS A 40 -12.47 -21.41 -11.61
C LYS A 40 -11.36 -20.36 -11.59
N LEU A 41 -10.10 -20.77 -11.78
CA LEU A 41 -8.97 -19.85 -11.86
C LEU A 41 -9.01 -19.02 -13.15
N THR A 42 -9.32 -19.62 -14.30
CA THR A 42 -9.43 -18.86 -15.55
C THR A 42 -10.59 -17.88 -15.50
N GLU A 43 -11.72 -18.25 -14.92
CA GLU A 43 -12.85 -17.34 -14.70
C GLU A 43 -12.49 -16.21 -13.72
N MET A 44 -11.89 -16.53 -12.57
CA MET A 44 -11.49 -15.56 -11.54
C MET A 44 -10.56 -14.47 -12.09
N TYR A 45 -9.61 -14.86 -12.95
CA TYR A 45 -8.62 -13.95 -13.52
C TYR A 45 -8.97 -13.45 -14.92
N GLU A 46 -10.19 -13.69 -15.41
CA GLU A 46 -10.64 -13.30 -16.77
C GLU A 46 -9.67 -13.78 -17.87
N LEU A 47 -9.10 -14.98 -17.69
CA LEU A 47 -8.24 -15.64 -18.66
C LEU A 47 -9.08 -16.41 -19.67
N PRO A 48 -8.52 -16.73 -20.86
CA PRO A 48 -9.15 -17.64 -21.81
C PRO A 48 -9.55 -18.94 -21.11
N SER A 49 -10.74 -19.43 -21.45
CA SER A 49 -11.26 -20.67 -20.89
C SER A 49 -10.32 -21.84 -21.20
N PRO A 50 -10.33 -22.89 -20.37
CA PRO A 50 -9.40 -24.00 -20.57
C PRO A 50 -9.61 -24.72 -21.91
N ILE A 51 -10.84 -24.69 -22.45
CA ILE A 51 -11.17 -25.25 -23.76
C ILE A 51 -10.54 -24.40 -24.87
N GLU A 52 -10.68 -23.06 -24.82
CA GLU A 52 -10.02 -22.16 -25.80
C GLU A 52 -8.50 -22.32 -25.79
N VAL A 53 -7.90 -22.52 -24.61
CA VAL A 53 -6.45 -22.76 -24.48
C VAL A 53 -6.04 -24.11 -25.08
N LEU A 54 -6.90 -25.13 -25.03
CA LEU A 54 -6.64 -26.40 -25.70
C LEU A 54 -6.73 -26.24 -27.21
N ASP A 55 -7.75 -25.54 -27.71
CA ASP A 55 -7.99 -25.37 -29.14
C ASP A 55 -6.91 -24.51 -29.81
N LEU A 56 -6.50 -23.41 -29.16
CA LEU A 56 -5.44 -22.52 -29.62
C LEU A 56 -4.44 -22.26 -28.50
N VAL A 57 -3.39 -23.09 -28.45
CA VAL A 57 -2.36 -23.02 -27.40
C VAL A 57 -1.51 -21.76 -27.58
N PRO A 58 -1.51 -20.82 -26.62
CA PRO A 58 -0.66 -19.65 -26.73
C PRO A 58 0.82 -20.04 -26.58
N GLU A 59 1.70 -19.28 -27.22
CA GLU A 59 3.13 -19.41 -27.01
C GLU A 59 3.47 -19.26 -25.52
N LYS A 60 4.42 -20.07 -25.04
CA LYS A 60 4.77 -20.16 -23.61
C LYS A 60 5.06 -18.80 -22.97
N HIS A 61 5.75 -17.92 -23.69
CA HIS A 61 6.13 -16.60 -23.18
C HIS A 61 4.92 -15.65 -23.11
N ILE A 62 4.02 -15.71 -24.11
CA ILE A 62 2.76 -14.95 -24.14
C ILE A 62 1.86 -15.41 -23.01
N TRP A 63 1.68 -16.73 -22.84
CA TRP A 63 0.87 -17.29 -21.76
C TRP A 63 1.36 -16.86 -20.38
N LYS A 64 2.67 -16.95 -20.14
CA LYS A 64 3.27 -16.51 -18.86
C LYS A 64 2.99 -15.04 -18.59
N LYS A 65 3.16 -14.17 -19.60
CA LYS A 65 2.90 -12.73 -19.47
C LYS A 65 1.41 -12.45 -19.23
N LEU A 66 0.52 -13.14 -19.94
CA LEU A 66 -0.93 -13.02 -19.77
C LEU A 66 -1.37 -13.41 -18.36
N VAL A 67 -0.98 -14.59 -17.89
CA VAL A 67 -1.29 -15.07 -16.53
C VAL A 67 -0.72 -14.13 -15.47
N TYR A 68 0.53 -13.67 -15.64
CA TYR A 68 1.17 -12.75 -14.70
C TYR A 68 0.40 -11.42 -14.58
N ASN A 69 0.04 -10.82 -15.72
CA ASN A 69 -0.71 -9.56 -15.74
C ASN A 69 -2.10 -9.74 -15.14
N ALA A 70 -2.85 -10.75 -15.57
CA ALA A 70 -4.21 -11.01 -15.10
C ALA A 70 -4.29 -11.23 -13.58
N VAL A 71 -3.37 -12.03 -13.03
CA VAL A 71 -3.28 -12.26 -11.58
C VAL A 71 -2.94 -10.97 -10.84
N ASN A 72 -1.96 -10.20 -11.34
CA ASN A 72 -1.58 -8.93 -10.69
C ASN A 72 -2.69 -7.88 -10.75
N ASP A 73 -3.39 -7.76 -11.88
CA ASP A 73 -4.46 -6.80 -12.05
C ASP A 73 -5.66 -7.15 -11.16
N TYR A 74 -6.04 -8.44 -11.09
CA TYR A 74 -7.06 -8.92 -10.17
C TYR A 74 -6.73 -8.53 -8.72
N TRP A 75 -5.56 -8.92 -8.23
CA TRP A 75 -5.17 -8.63 -6.84
C TRP A 75 -4.99 -7.13 -6.58
N LYS A 76 -4.47 -6.38 -7.55
CA LYS A 76 -4.39 -4.92 -7.46
C LYS A 76 -5.77 -4.32 -7.26
N ASN A 77 -6.76 -4.72 -8.06
CA ASN A 77 -8.11 -4.18 -7.99
C ASN A 77 -8.78 -4.52 -6.66
N ILE A 78 -8.66 -5.77 -6.20
CA ILE A 78 -9.18 -6.20 -4.89
C ILE A 78 -8.53 -5.39 -3.76
N LEU A 79 -7.20 -5.26 -3.75
CA LEU A 79 -6.48 -4.53 -2.71
C LEU A 79 -6.82 -3.03 -2.70
N ILE A 80 -6.97 -2.40 -3.87
CA ILE A 80 -7.40 -1.00 -3.98
C ILE A 80 -8.83 -0.83 -3.46
N LEU A 81 -9.74 -1.73 -3.82
CA LEU A 81 -11.13 -1.69 -3.35
C LEU A 81 -11.18 -1.80 -1.82
N GLU A 82 -10.48 -2.77 -1.24
CA GLU A 82 -10.40 -2.94 0.21
C GLU A 82 -9.72 -1.75 0.92
N ALA A 83 -8.69 -1.16 0.30
CA ALA A 83 -8.03 0.00 0.89
C ALA A 83 -8.97 1.21 0.94
N ARG A 84 -9.79 1.40 -0.10
CA ARG A 84 -10.77 2.50 -0.18
C ARG A 84 -11.88 2.38 0.86
N THR A 85 -12.24 1.18 1.32
CA THR A 85 -13.25 1.02 2.40
C THR A 85 -12.68 1.29 3.79
N LYS A 86 -11.35 1.35 3.94
CA LYS A 86 -10.68 1.51 5.23
C LYS A 86 -10.36 2.98 5.48
N VAL A 87 -11.04 3.60 6.44
CA VAL A 87 -10.81 5.00 6.85
C VAL A 87 -9.36 5.25 7.27
N SER A 88 -8.68 4.26 7.87
CA SER A 88 -7.27 4.33 8.25
C SER A 88 -6.33 4.52 7.06
N MET A 89 -6.73 4.10 5.85
CA MET A 89 -5.93 4.20 4.63
C MET A 89 -6.29 5.42 3.78
N LYS A 90 -7.16 6.34 4.25
CA LYS A 90 -7.60 7.52 3.48
C LYS A 90 -6.46 8.42 2.99
N MET A 91 -5.34 8.44 3.73
CA MET A 91 -4.17 9.28 3.42
C MET A 91 -3.23 8.60 2.42
N LEU A 92 -3.40 7.32 2.14
CA LEU A 92 -2.56 6.56 1.23
C LEU A 92 -3.01 6.79 -0.21
N ASN A 93 -2.07 7.04 -1.12
CA ASN A 93 -2.36 7.14 -2.55
C ASN A 93 -2.52 5.74 -3.16
N VAL A 94 -3.71 5.17 -2.97
CA VAL A 94 -4.01 3.80 -3.40
C VAL A 94 -3.87 3.62 -4.92
N ASP A 95 -4.03 4.69 -5.69
CA ASP A 95 -3.97 4.63 -7.16
C ASP A 95 -2.54 4.44 -7.68
N ASN A 96 -1.53 4.76 -6.87
CA ASN A 96 -0.12 4.54 -7.20
C ASN A 96 0.35 3.11 -6.89
N PHE A 97 -0.51 2.24 -6.36
CA PHE A 97 -0.13 0.87 -6.05
C PHE A 97 0.06 0.00 -7.29
N LYS A 98 1.13 -0.79 -7.25
CA LYS A 98 1.44 -1.80 -8.24
C LYS A 98 1.90 -3.06 -7.52
N VAL A 99 1.28 -4.19 -7.84
CA VAL A 99 1.67 -5.48 -7.27
C VAL A 99 3.10 -5.80 -7.68
N GLY A 100 3.90 -6.26 -6.71
CA GLY A 100 5.32 -6.54 -6.90
C GLY A 100 6.24 -5.31 -6.87
N VAL A 101 5.69 -4.09 -6.76
CA VAL A 101 6.48 -2.86 -6.60
C VAL A 101 6.44 -2.42 -5.14
N VAL A 102 7.61 -2.09 -4.62
CA VAL A 102 7.79 -1.63 -3.26
C VAL A 102 7.27 -0.19 -3.13
N HIS A 103 6.59 0.13 -2.02
CA HIS A 103 6.10 1.50 -1.76
C HIS A 103 7.26 2.49 -1.56
N ASN A 104 7.07 3.76 -1.93
CA ASN A 104 8.09 4.82 -1.84
C ASN A 104 8.72 4.96 -0.43
N ILE A 105 7.95 4.68 0.64
CA ILE A 105 8.44 4.61 2.03
C ILE A 105 9.69 3.72 2.14
N TRP A 106 9.64 2.54 1.54
CA TRP A 106 10.69 1.53 1.61
C TRP A 106 11.72 1.70 0.49
N GLU A 107 11.29 2.14 -0.69
CA GLU A 107 12.21 2.46 -1.79
C GLU A 107 13.20 3.57 -1.38
N SER A 108 12.73 4.56 -0.62
CA SER A 108 13.55 5.68 -0.16
C SER A 108 14.51 5.35 0.99
N SER A 109 14.30 4.24 1.73
CA SER A 109 15.04 3.94 2.96
C SER A 109 16.45 3.39 2.72
N GLY A 110 16.73 2.83 1.54
CA GLY A 110 17.99 2.12 1.30
C GLY A 110 18.17 0.91 2.24
N SER A 111 19.41 0.50 2.48
CA SER A 111 19.77 -0.69 3.28
C SER A 111 20.21 -0.38 4.72
N GLU A 112 20.27 0.89 5.11
CA GLU A 112 20.72 1.28 6.46
C GLU A 112 19.66 0.95 7.52
N LEU A 113 20.06 0.26 8.60
CA LEU A 113 19.15 -0.18 9.67
C LEU A 113 18.33 0.96 10.28
N LEU A 114 18.94 2.13 10.51
CA LEU A 114 18.22 3.27 11.07
C LEU A 114 17.16 3.80 10.10
N SER A 115 17.46 3.83 8.81
CA SER A 115 16.53 4.25 7.78
C SER A 115 15.36 3.25 7.61
N VAL A 116 15.62 1.94 7.73
CA VAL A 116 14.55 0.93 7.80
C VAL A 116 13.66 1.13 9.04
N LYS A 117 14.23 1.42 10.22
CA LYS A 117 13.44 1.72 11.43
C LYS A 117 12.54 2.95 11.26
N ARG A 118 13.04 4.00 10.59
CA ARG A 118 12.25 5.21 10.26
C ARG A 118 11.09 4.85 9.34
N ALA A 119 11.36 4.10 8.28
CA ALA A 119 10.35 3.61 7.34
C ALA A 119 9.29 2.74 8.03
N CYS A 120 9.67 1.84 8.95
CA CYS A 120 8.74 1.04 9.76
C CYS A 120 7.77 1.91 10.57
N VAL A 121 8.26 2.95 11.24
CA VAL A 121 7.39 3.85 12.02
C VAL A 121 6.42 4.57 11.09
N LYS A 122 6.90 5.11 9.97
CA LYS A 122 6.04 5.79 9.01
C LYS A 122 5.02 4.85 8.37
N ALA A 123 5.41 3.63 8.01
CA ALA A 123 4.53 2.59 7.50
C ALA A 123 3.41 2.24 8.51
N LYS A 124 3.70 2.22 9.81
CA LYS A 124 2.67 2.03 10.84
C LYS A 124 1.70 3.20 10.90
N ILE A 125 2.21 4.42 10.78
CA ILE A 125 1.40 5.64 10.81
C ILE A 125 0.43 5.69 9.61
N ILE A 126 0.93 5.49 8.39
CA ILE A 126 0.12 5.56 7.16
C ILE A 126 -0.93 4.43 7.06
N SER A 127 -0.63 3.25 7.60
CA SER A 127 -1.56 2.12 7.62
C SER A 127 -2.58 2.20 8.76
N GLY A 128 -2.45 3.19 9.66
CA GLY A 128 -3.25 3.31 10.88
C GLY A 128 -3.00 2.20 11.92
N THR A 129 -1.84 1.54 11.85
CA THR A 129 -1.42 0.53 12.84
C THR A 129 -0.54 1.14 13.95
N TYR A 130 -0.20 2.43 13.85
CA TYR A 130 0.45 3.18 14.92
C TYR A 130 -0.56 3.59 15.98
N THR A 131 -0.54 2.91 17.13
CA THR A 131 -1.56 3.08 18.18
C THR A 131 -1.47 4.44 18.90
N LEU A 132 -2.41 5.33 18.61
CA LEU A 132 -2.60 6.59 19.34
C LEU A 132 -3.69 6.47 20.42
N GLN A 133 -3.82 7.44 21.34
CA GLN A 133 -4.87 7.35 22.38
C GLN A 133 -6.28 7.40 21.81
N ALA A 134 -6.52 8.12 20.70
CA ALA A 134 -7.82 8.10 20.04
C ALA A 134 -8.22 6.67 19.60
N ASP A 135 -7.26 5.90 19.07
CA ASP A 135 -7.49 4.50 18.67
C ASP A 135 -7.78 3.63 19.90
N ARG A 136 -6.97 3.77 20.96
CA ARG A 136 -7.17 3.01 22.21
C ARG A 136 -8.53 3.27 22.83
N ALA A 137 -8.94 4.53 22.91
CA ALA A 137 -10.25 4.92 23.43
C ALA A 137 -11.40 4.29 22.63
N LYS A 138 -11.26 4.23 21.29
CA LYS A 138 -12.23 3.59 20.40
C LYS A 138 -12.35 2.08 20.62
N PHE A 139 -11.24 1.37 20.83
CA PHE A 139 -11.24 -0.09 21.02
C PHE A 139 -11.59 -0.52 22.45
N ASN A 140 -11.20 0.25 23.47
CA ASN A 140 -11.38 -0.13 24.88
C ASN A 140 -12.74 0.29 25.47
N GLY A 141 -13.58 0.99 24.71
CA GLY A 141 -14.94 1.41 25.08
C GLY A 141 -15.00 2.24 26.36
N ASN A 142 -14.93 3.57 26.27
CA ASN A 142 -15.02 4.57 27.36
C ASN A 142 -14.08 4.39 28.59
N ARG A 143 -13.34 3.27 28.71
CA ARG A 143 -12.39 2.99 29.80
C ARG A 143 -11.08 3.74 29.67
N THR A 144 -10.80 4.30 28.49
CA THR A 144 -9.56 5.01 28.21
C THR A 144 -9.90 6.37 27.63
N SER A 145 -9.27 7.42 28.16
CA SER A 145 -9.42 8.77 27.64
C SER A 145 -8.78 8.87 26.25
N SER A 146 -9.44 9.56 25.33
CA SER A 146 -8.88 9.86 24.00
C SER A 146 -7.88 11.02 24.03
N LEU A 147 -7.75 11.71 25.17
CA LEU A 147 -6.86 12.86 25.35
C LEU A 147 -5.40 12.46 25.15
N CYS A 148 -4.64 13.39 24.56
CA CYS A 148 -3.21 13.22 24.37
C CYS A 148 -2.49 13.13 25.71
N PRO A 149 -1.68 12.09 25.93
CA PRO A 149 -1.01 11.87 27.21
C PRO A 149 0.17 12.83 27.41
N LEU A 150 0.53 13.58 26.36
CA LEU A 150 1.64 14.54 26.40
C LEU A 150 1.18 15.97 26.72
N CYS A 151 -0.02 16.35 26.27
CA CYS A 151 -0.51 17.73 26.43
C CYS A 151 -1.81 17.83 27.22
N PHE A 152 -2.57 16.73 27.35
CA PHE A 152 -3.87 16.64 28.04
C PHE A 152 -4.95 17.63 27.57
N LYS A 153 -4.78 18.26 26.40
CA LYS A 153 -5.69 19.31 25.89
C LYS A 153 -6.66 18.84 24.80
N GLN A 154 -6.21 17.97 23.91
CA GLN A 154 -6.97 17.52 22.74
C GLN A 154 -6.84 16.01 22.58
N SER A 155 -7.71 15.40 21.79
CA SER A 155 -7.58 13.99 21.46
C SER A 155 -6.28 13.73 20.68
N GLU A 156 -5.55 12.66 21.02
CA GLU A 156 -4.38 12.24 20.24
C GLU A 156 -4.83 11.42 19.03
N ASP A 157 -5.25 12.13 18.00
CA ASP A 157 -5.42 11.57 16.66
C ASP A 157 -4.17 11.84 15.80
N LEU A 158 -4.20 11.39 14.55
CA LEU A 158 -3.08 11.51 13.62
C LEU A 158 -2.68 12.98 13.37
N MET A 159 -3.66 13.86 13.22
CA MET A 159 -3.48 15.30 12.99
C MET A 159 -2.82 15.95 14.22
N HIS A 160 -3.31 15.64 15.41
CA HIS A 160 -2.73 16.14 16.65
C HIS A 160 -1.29 15.66 16.83
N PHE A 161 -1.04 14.36 16.66
CA PHE A 161 0.29 13.79 16.81
C PHE A 161 1.31 14.41 15.84
N LEU A 162 0.98 14.46 14.55
CA LEU A 162 1.90 14.93 13.51
C LEU A 162 2.01 16.45 13.41
N ILE A 163 0.95 17.22 13.70
CA ILE A 163 0.88 18.66 13.38
C ILE A 163 0.58 19.57 14.58
N LYS A 164 -0.23 19.16 15.57
CA LYS A 164 -0.74 20.11 16.60
C LYS A 164 -0.16 19.95 18.01
N CYS A 165 0.40 18.80 18.38
CA CYS A 165 0.83 18.55 19.75
C CYS A 165 2.01 19.46 20.15
N ASN A 166 1.79 20.36 21.11
CA ASN A 166 2.81 21.32 21.58
C ASN A 166 4.04 20.63 22.19
N SER A 167 3.85 19.52 22.89
CA SER A 167 4.95 18.76 23.53
C SER A 167 5.92 18.14 22.50
N LEU A 168 5.52 18.09 21.22
CA LEU A 168 6.32 17.58 20.11
C LEU A 168 6.83 18.68 19.17
N GLU A 169 6.51 19.96 19.46
CA GLU A 169 6.75 21.08 18.54
C GLU A 169 8.24 21.28 18.22
N GLY A 170 9.11 21.11 19.20
CA GLY A 170 10.56 21.25 18.99
C GLY A 170 11.11 20.29 17.92
N VAL A 171 10.61 19.05 17.88
CA VAL A 171 10.99 18.06 16.86
C VAL A 171 10.34 18.42 15.52
N ARG A 172 9.04 18.71 15.55
CA ARG A 172 8.25 19.05 14.34
C ARG A 172 8.85 20.22 13.59
N ARG A 173 9.01 21.37 14.24
CA ARG A 173 9.49 22.62 13.66
C ARG A 173 10.80 22.44 12.87
N LYS A 174 11.74 21.66 13.40
CA LYS A 174 13.02 21.36 12.74
C LYS A 174 12.80 20.73 11.36
N PHE A 175 12.01 19.65 11.26
CA PHE A 175 11.81 18.95 10.00
C PHE A 175 10.85 19.66 9.06
N ILE A 176 9.82 20.35 9.59
CA ILE A 176 8.91 21.18 8.79
C ILE A 176 9.68 22.31 8.10
N MET A 177 10.62 22.96 8.79
CA MET A 177 11.48 23.96 8.19
C MET A 177 12.37 23.38 7.07
N LEU A 178 12.97 22.21 7.28
CA LEU A 178 13.77 21.52 6.25
C LEU A 178 12.93 21.16 5.03
N LEU A 179 11.71 20.64 5.23
CA LEU A 179 10.77 20.35 4.15
C LEU A 179 10.37 21.61 3.39
N ARG A 180 10.07 22.71 4.09
CA ARG A 180 9.68 23.98 3.46
C ARG A 180 10.82 24.56 2.62
N ASN A 181 12.04 24.56 3.14
CA ASN A 181 13.21 25.04 2.41
C ASN A 181 13.46 24.19 1.15
N LEU A 182 13.42 22.86 1.27
CA LEU A 182 13.54 21.95 0.14
C LEU A 182 12.55 22.27 -0.99
N LEU A 183 11.31 22.59 -0.63
CA LEU A 183 10.25 22.88 -1.59
C LEU A 183 10.39 24.30 -2.18
N ASN A 184 10.71 25.30 -1.37
CA ASN A 184 10.97 26.67 -1.85
C ASN A 184 12.10 26.73 -2.90
N ASP A 185 13.11 25.87 -2.77
CA ASP A 185 14.23 25.81 -3.72
C ASP A 185 13.87 25.17 -5.07
N LYS A 186 12.72 24.48 -5.15
CA LYS A 186 12.39 23.58 -6.27
C LYS A 186 11.05 23.86 -6.95
N ILE A 187 10.11 24.51 -6.27
CA ILE A 187 8.77 24.79 -6.80
C ILE A 187 8.32 26.22 -6.47
N ASN A 188 7.23 26.66 -7.10
CA ASN A 188 6.69 28.01 -6.91
C ASN A 188 6.27 28.26 -5.45
N ALA A 189 6.62 29.44 -4.91
CA ALA A 189 6.34 29.82 -3.53
C ALA A 189 4.86 29.74 -3.13
N LEU A 190 3.93 30.08 -4.04
CA LEU A 190 2.48 29.99 -3.78
C LEU A 190 2.05 28.54 -3.54
N LEU A 191 2.58 27.58 -4.31
CA LEU A 191 2.30 26.16 -4.11
C LEU A 191 2.88 25.65 -2.79
N VAL A 192 4.04 26.18 -2.38
CA VAL A 192 4.61 25.86 -1.07
C VAL A 192 3.68 26.39 0.02
N ASP A 193 3.28 27.66 -0.05
CA ASP A 193 2.39 28.24 0.94
C ASP A 193 1.06 27.46 1.03
N ASP A 194 0.47 27.04 -0.09
CA ASP A 194 -0.70 26.16 -0.09
C ASP A 194 -0.46 24.79 0.59
N LEU A 195 0.74 24.21 0.44
CA LEU A 195 1.05 22.94 1.10
C LEU A 195 1.18 23.08 2.63
N PHE A 196 1.66 24.23 3.12
CA PHE A 196 1.94 24.43 4.55
C PHE A 196 0.84 25.19 5.31
N ASN A 197 0.04 26.01 4.63
CA ASN A 197 -1.05 26.77 5.25
C ASN A 197 -2.32 25.94 5.47
N PHE A 198 -2.50 24.87 4.69
CA PHE A 198 -3.61 23.92 4.87
C PHE A 198 -3.14 22.67 5.61
N GLU A 199 -3.68 22.44 6.81
CA GLU A 199 -3.27 21.32 7.68
C GLU A 199 -3.41 19.95 7.00
N ASP A 200 -4.48 19.75 6.22
CA ASP A 200 -4.70 18.50 5.49
C ASP A 200 -3.65 18.27 4.39
N ASN A 201 -3.22 19.32 3.70
CA ASN A 201 -2.15 19.24 2.71
C ASN A 201 -0.82 18.90 3.37
N LEU A 202 -0.51 19.56 4.49
CA LEU A 202 0.69 19.30 5.26
C LEU A 202 0.69 17.86 5.81
N LEU A 203 -0.45 17.41 6.32
CA LEU A 203 -0.62 16.05 6.82
C LEU A 203 -0.41 15.04 5.71
N GLN A 204 -1.04 15.28 4.55
CA GLN A 204 -0.89 14.45 3.36
C GLN A 204 0.57 14.43 2.87
N LEU A 205 1.27 15.57 2.88
CA LEU A 205 2.67 15.67 2.47
C LEU A 205 3.59 14.87 3.40
N ILE A 206 3.36 14.93 4.71
CA ILE A 206 4.11 14.16 5.71
C ILE A 206 3.83 12.68 5.57
N VAL A 207 2.57 12.28 5.43
CA VAL A 207 2.17 10.86 5.44
C VAL A 207 2.46 10.19 4.11
N ASP A 208 2.06 10.78 2.99
CA ASP A 208 2.25 10.25 1.64
C ASP A 208 2.30 11.37 0.59
N CYS A 209 3.52 11.77 0.24
CA CYS A 209 3.75 12.82 -0.75
C CYS A 209 3.37 12.42 -2.18
N THR A 210 3.07 11.14 -2.45
CA THR A 210 2.78 10.67 -3.81
C THR A 210 1.43 11.14 -4.34
N LYS A 211 0.53 11.66 -3.49
CA LYS A 211 -0.69 12.33 -3.94
C LYS A 211 -0.40 13.62 -4.72
N PHE A 212 0.74 14.26 -4.49
CA PHE A 212 1.14 15.49 -5.18
C PHE A 212 2.01 15.13 -6.41
N GLN A 213 1.38 14.95 -7.56
CA GLN A 213 2.08 14.55 -8.80
C GLN A 213 3.12 15.58 -9.27
N PHE A 214 2.90 16.87 -8.99
CA PHE A 214 3.88 17.92 -9.29
C PHE A 214 5.18 17.80 -8.46
N LEU A 215 5.17 16.98 -7.40
CA LEU A 215 6.35 16.69 -6.56
C LEU A 215 7.08 15.40 -6.96
N LYS A 216 6.74 14.77 -8.10
CA LYS A 216 7.26 13.44 -8.48
C LYS A 216 8.78 13.32 -8.42
N GLN A 217 9.50 14.34 -8.85
CA GLN A 217 10.97 14.34 -8.83
C GLN A 217 11.57 14.47 -7.41
N LEU A 218 10.76 14.89 -6.44
CA LEU A 218 11.16 15.12 -5.06
C LEU A 218 10.65 14.04 -4.10
N TRP A 219 9.83 13.09 -4.57
CA TRP A 219 9.19 12.08 -3.71
C TRP A 219 10.18 11.37 -2.80
N THR A 220 11.31 10.89 -3.30
CA THR A 220 12.30 10.19 -2.49
C THR A 220 12.89 11.06 -1.38
N THR A 221 13.21 12.33 -1.68
CA THR A 221 13.80 13.26 -0.70
C THR A 221 12.79 13.69 0.37
N ILE A 222 11.56 14.00 -0.05
CA ILE A 222 10.46 14.32 0.86
C ILE A 222 10.16 13.12 1.76
N GLU A 223 10.16 11.90 1.20
CA GLU A 223 9.89 10.66 1.92
C GLU A 223 10.93 10.37 3.01
N ARG A 224 12.22 10.61 2.73
CA ARG A 224 13.31 10.49 3.72
C ARG A 224 13.15 11.49 4.87
N LEU A 225 12.85 12.75 4.56
CA LEU A 225 12.67 13.80 5.55
C LEU A 225 11.44 13.55 6.42
N SER A 226 10.31 13.21 5.81
CA SER A 226 9.07 12.89 6.52
C SER A 226 9.18 11.60 7.34
N SER A 227 9.86 10.57 6.86
CA SER A 227 10.17 9.37 7.67
C SER A 227 11.02 9.71 8.90
N SER A 228 11.98 10.62 8.74
CA SER A 228 12.81 11.11 9.85
C SER A 228 11.99 11.92 10.87
N LEU A 229 11.05 12.76 10.39
CA LEU A 229 10.08 13.46 11.24
C LEU A 229 9.23 12.47 12.03
N CYS A 230 8.55 11.53 11.37
CA CYS A 230 7.70 10.53 12.02
C CYS A 230 8.45 9.74 13.10
N PHE A 231 9.69 9.33 12.80
CA PHE A 231 10.54 8.63 13.76
C PHE A 231 10.95 9.50 14.95
N GLY A 232 11.34 10.76 14.70
CA GLY A 232 11.68 11.71 15.77
C GLY A 232 10.50 11.99 16.71
N LEU A 233 9.29 12.14 16.15
CA LEU A 233 8.06 12.29 16.94
C LEU A 233 7.77 11.04 17.77
N HIS A 234 7.92 9.85 17.18
CA HIS A 234 7.77 8.58 17.88
C HIS A 234 8.75 8.43 19.05
N GLN A 235 10.03 8.75 18.85
CA GLN A 235 11.04 8.70 19.92
C GLN A 235 10.71 9.67 21.03
N LYS A 236 10.39 10.93 20.70
CA LYS A 236 10.06 11.95 21.69
C LYS A 236 8.81 11.57 22.49
N ARG A 237 7.75 11.10 21.82
CA ARG A 237 6.55 10.59 22.50
C ARG A 237 6.89 9.44 23.45
N THR A 238 7.66 8.46 23.00
CA THR A 238 8.05 7.32 23.84
C THR A 238 8.85 7.78 25.06
N SER A 239 9.80 8.70 24.90
CA SER A 239 10.61 9.24 26.00
C SER A 239 9.83 10.05 27.04
N LEU A 240 8.67 10.61 26.68
CA LEU A 240 7.84 11.41 27.59
C LEU A 240 6.80 10.55 28.33
N LEU A 241 6.62 9.29 27.93
CA LEU A 241 5.64 8.35 28.51
C LEU A 241 6.27 7.27 29.38
N LEU A 242 7.60 7.15 29.34
CA LEU A 242 8.40 6.32 30.24
C LEU A 242 8.86 7.17 31.42
#